data_AF-B1I2Y6-F1
#
_entry.id   AF-B1I2Y6-F1
#
_cell.length_a   1.000
_cell.length_b   1.000
_cell.length_c   1.000
_cell.angle_alpha   90.00
_cell.angle_beta   90.00
_cell.angle_gamma   90.00
#
_symmetry.space_group_name_H-M   'P 1'
#
loop_
_entity.id
_entity.type
_entity.pdbx_description
1 polymer ?
#
loop_
_entity_poly.entity_id
_entity_poly.type
_entity_poly.pdbx_seq_one_letter_code
_entity_poly.pdbx_strand_id
1 'polypeptide(L)'
;MQTRGGVRCLARLSLDEFTLLAEQLVDEVPPRLCRDLNGGFSVLPEEKREQEFFIMGEYIEDGMLGSFVVFYYGSFAAVLGDKPRESWEEELRETIWHELQHHLESLAGVDDLTREEMEALARFREGRLDGDS
;
A
#
# COMPACT_ATOMS: atom_id res chain seq x y z
N MET A 1 10.37 4.06 35.91
CA MET A 1 9.44 5.06 35.38
C MET A 1 8.89 4.47 34.08
N GLN A 2 7.63 4.03 34.12
CA GLN A 2 6.76 3.57 33.03
C GLN A 2 7.32 2.50 32.06
N THR A 3 7.03 1.23 32.39
CA THR A 3 6.90 0.14 31.42
C THR A 3 5.78 0.48 30.44
N ARG A 4 6.11 0.87 29.21
CA ARG A 4 5.13 0.91 28.12
C ARG A 4 4.87 -0.53 27.67
N GLY A 5 3.95 -1.19 28.36
CA GLY A 5 3.25 -2.34 27.81
C GLY A 5 2.45 -1.85 26.61
N GLY A 6 3.00 -2.06 25.42
CA GLY A 6 2.26 -1.88 24.19
C GLY A 6 1.15 -2.92 24.17
N VAL A 7 -0.09 -2.45 24.26
CA VAL A 7 -1.28 -3.28 24.12
C VAL A 7 -1.21 -3.93 22.75
N ARG A 8 -0.80 -5.20 22.68
CA ARG A 8 -1.00 -6.03 21.48
C ARG A 8 -2.50 -6.31 21.39
N CYS A 9 -3.25 -5.34 20.89
CA CYS A 9 -4.67 -5.53 20.60
C CYS A 9 -4.77 -6.45 19.39
N LEU A 10 -5.14 -7.70 19.64
CA LEU A 10 -5.55 -8.72 18.66
C LEU A 10 -6.92 -8.37 18.04
N ALA A 11 -7.10 -7.11 17.63
CA ALA A 11 -8.32 -6.64 17.03
C ALA A 11 -8.06 -6.44 15.55
N ARG A 12 -8.86 -7.12 14.72
CA ARG A 12 -9.10 -6.76 13.32
C ARG A 12 -9.16 -5.24 13.21
N LEU A 13 -8.29 -4.65 12.39
CA LEU A 13 -8.29 -3.21 12.18
C LEU A 13 -9.67 -2.79 11.68
N SER A 14 -10.21 -1.71 12.23
CA SER A 14 -11.37 -1.04 11.64
C SER A 14 -11.01 -0.37 10.31
N LEU A 15 -12.01 -0.04 9.49
CA LEU A 15 -11.80 0.68 8.24
C LEU A 15 -11.02 2.00 8.47
N ASP A 16 -11.36 2.74 9.53
CA ASP A 16 -10.70 3.99 9.86
C ASP A 16 -9.23 3.77 10.24
N GLU A 17 -8.94 2.76 11.06
CA GLU A 17 -7.56 2.43 11.45
C GLU A 17 -6.73 1.91 10.27
N PHE A 18 -7.35 1.18 9.35
CA PHE A 18 -6.72 0.72 8.11
C PHE A 18 -6.45 1.90 7.17
N THR A 19 -7.38 2.84 7.06
CA THR A 19 -7.20 4.06 6.26
C THR A 19 -6.04 4.90 6.79
N LEU A 20 -5.99 5.12 8.11
CA LEU A 20 -4.87 5.82 8.75
C LEU A 20 -3.53 5.08 8.55
N LEU A 21 -3.54 3.74 8.57
CA LEU A 21 -2.35 2.94 8.31
C LEU A 21 -1.91 3.08 6.84
N ALA A 22 -2.86 3.07 5.89
CA ALA A 22 -2.58 3.26 4.48
C ALA A 22 -1.97 4.64 4.23
N GLU A 23 -2.55 5.70 4.80
CA GLU A 23 -2.01 7.07 4.72
C GLU A 23 -0.58 7.15 5.27
N GLN A 24 -0.33 6.56 6.44
CA GLN A 24 1.01 6.51 7.04
C GLN A 24 2.03 5.83 6.14
N LEU A 25 1.68 4.68 5.55
CA LEU A 25 2.58 3.96 4.65
C LEU A 25 2.77 4.69 3.33
N VAL A 26 1.74 5.34 2.81
CA VAL A 26 1.82 6.16 1.60
C VAL A 26 2.74 7.37 1.82
N ASP A 27 2.71 7.99 2.99
CA ASP A 27 3.62 9.10 3.34
C ASP A 27 5.09 8.66 3.41
N GLU A 28 5.37 7.37 3.63
CA GLU A 28 6.72 6.80 3.56
C GLU A 28 7.19 6.57 2.12
N VAL A 29 6.28 6.54 1.14
CA VAL A 29 6.62 6.32 -0.27
C VAL A 29 7.39 7.51 -0.81
N PRO A 30 8.56 7.30 -1.45
CA PRO A 30 9.29 8.38 -2.09
C PRO A 30 8.44 9.10 -3.15
N PRO A 31 8.30 10.44 -3.10
CA PRO A 31 7.41 11.20 -4.00
C PRO A 31 7.67 10.98 -5.49
N ARG A 32 8.91 10.62 -5.85
CA ARG A 32 9.32 10.28 -7.21
C ARG A 32 8.57 9.07 -7.78
N LEU A 33 8.17 8.11 -6.94
CA LEU A 33 7.43 6.92 -7.36
C LEU A 33 5.93 7.19 -7.56
N CYS A 34 5.42 8.30 -7.01
CA CYS A 34 4.03 8.73 -7.16
C CYS A 34 3.86 9.75 -8.30
N ARG A 35 4.86 9.92 -9.17
CA ARG A 35 4.80 10.85 -10.31
C ARG A 35 3.67 10.41 -11.25
N ASP A 36 2.80 11.32 -11.65
CA ASP A 36 1.64 11.04 -12.52
C ASP A 36 0.54 10.17 -11.87
N LEU A 37 0.65 9.83 -10.58
CA LEU A 37 -0.41 9.22 -9.78
C LEU A 37 -1.38 10.30 -9.24
N ASN A 38 -2.03 11.01 -10.16
CA ASN A 38 -2.79 12.24 -9.87
C ASN A 38 -4.00 12.05 -8.95
N GLY A 39 -4.61 10.86 -8.94
CA GLY A 39 -5.73 10.56 -8.03
C GLY A 39 -5.27 9.94 -6.70
N GLY A 40 -3.97 9.70 -6.52
CA GLY A 40 -3.39 9.22 -5.27
C GLY A 40 -3.87 7.82 -4.88
N PHE A 41 -4.06 7.63 -3.57
CA PHE A 41 -4.47 6.37 -2.97
C PHE A 41 -5.85 6.51 -2.35
N SER A 42 -6.70 5.52 -2.55
CA SER A 42 -8.06 5.48 -2.01
C SER A 42 -8.31 4.16 -1.29
N VAL A 43 -9.05 4.21 -0.19
CA VAL A 43 -9.45 3.03 0.57
C VAL A 43 -10.96 2.85 0.45
N LEU A 44 -11.36 1.64 0.06
CA LEU A 44 -12.75 1.25 -0.12
C LEU A 44 -13.14 0.17 0.90
N PRO A 45 -14.30 0.30 1.59
CA PRO A 45 -14.78 -0.72 2.53
C PRO A 45 -15.15 -2.04 1.86
N GLU A 46 -15.38 -2.03 0.56
CA GLU A 46 -15.82 -3.19 -0.21
C GLU A 46 -14.78 -4.32 -0.20
N GLU A 47 -15.29 -5.54 -0.37
CA GLU A 47 -14.49 -6.72 -0.69
C GLU A 47 -14.52 -6.89 -2.22
N LYS A 48 -13.36 -7.07 -2.82
CA LYS A 48 -13.23 -7.38 -4.25
C LYS A 48 -12.59 -8.74 -4.41
N ARG A 49 -13.25 -9.61 -5.17
CA ARG A 49 -12.78 -10.96 -5.48
C ARG A 49 -12.82 -11.18 -6.97
N GLU A 50 -11.72 -11.66 -7.53
CA GLU A 50 -11.64 -12.10 -8.90
C GLU A 50 -11.43 -13.61 -8.94
N GLN A 51 -12.43 -14.32 -9.46
CA GLN A 51 -12.46 -15.78 -9.50
C GLN A 51 -12.21 -16.40 -8.11
N GLU A 52 -11.04 -16.99 -7.90
CA GLU A 52 -10.65 -17.65 -6.67
C GLU A 52 -9.82 -16.75 -5.73
N PHE A 53 -9.36 -15.58 -6.19
CA PHE A 53 -8.42 -14.70 -5.47
C PHE A 53 -9.08 -13.40 -4.97
N PHE A 54 -8.61 -12.90 -3.82
CA PHE A 54 -9.00 -11.59 -3.30
C PHE A 54 -8.10 -10.50 -3.90
N ILE A 55 -8.72 -9.42 -4.38
CA ILE A 55 -8.01 -8.25 -4.89
C ILE A 55 -7.81 -7.29 -3.71
N MET A 56 -6.56 -7.14 -3.28
CA MET A 56 -6.18 -6.33 -2.14
C MET A 56 -6.02 -4.86 -2.55
N GLY A 57 -5.33 -4.63 -3.66
CA GLY A 57 -5.19 -3.34 -4.31
C GLY A 57 -5.41 -3.47 -5.81
N GLU A 58 -5.69 -2.35 -6.47
CA GLU A 58 -5.57 -2.23 -7.92
C GLU A 58 -5.16 -0.83 -8.34
N TYR A 59 -4.23 -0.76 -9.28
CA TYR A 59 -3.90 0.43 -10.05
C TYR A 59 -4.91 0.64 -11.17
N ILE A 60 -5.55 1.81 -11.18
CA ILE A 60 -6.51 2.23 -12.20
C ILE A 60 -5.92 3.43 -12.94
N GLU A 61 -5.83 3.29 -14.26
CA GLU A 61 -5.47 4.38 -15.17
C GLU A 61 -6.71 4.82 -15.93
N ASP A 62 -7.20 6.03 -15.64
CA ASP A 62 -8.32 6.64 -16.34
C ASP A 62 -7.85 7.89 -17.10
N GLY A 63 -8.14 7.95 -18.40
CA GLY A 63 -7.71 9.05 -19.26
C GLY A 63 -8.32 10.43 -18.92
N MET A 64 -9.34 10.49 -18.08
CA MET A 64 -9.97 11.74 -17.60
C MET A 64 -9.70 12.02 -16.12
N LEU A 65 -9.69 11.01 -15.25
CA LEU A 65 -9.48 11.16 -13.81
C LEU A 65 -8.00 11.03 -13.39
N GLY A 66 -7.14 10.58 -14.30
CA GLY A 66 -5.73 10.28 -14.03
C GLY A 66 -5.54 8.89 -13.43
N SER A 67 -4.33 8.63 -12.96
CA SER A 67 -3.96 7.35 -12.36
C SER A 67 -4.12 7.37 -10.84
N PHE A 68 -4.69 6.32 -10.27
CA PHE A 68 -4.91 6.17 -8.83
C PHE A 68 -4.86 4.70 -8.41
N VAL A 69 -4.52 4.48 -7.13
CA VAL A 69 -4.50 3.14 -6.52
C VAL A 69 -5.67 3.01 -5.56
N VAL A 70 -6.39 1.90 -5.64
CA VAL A 70 -7.51 1.58 -4.76
C VAL A 70 -7.15 0.39 -3.88
N PHE A 71 -7.36 0.49 -2.58
CA PHE A 71 -7.23 -0.62 -1.62
C PHE A 71 -8.58 -1.07 -1.10
N TYR A 72 -8.83 -2.37 -1.09
CA TYR A 72 -10.09 -2.97 -0.66
C TYR A 72 -10.00 -3.51 0.76
N TYR A 73 -10.42 -2.72 1.74
CA TYR A 73 -10.43 -3.12 3.14
C TYR A 73 -11.16 -4.45 3.36
N GLY A 74 -12.29 -4.67 2.68
CA GLY A 74 -13.04 -5.93 2.79
C GLY A 74 -12.20 -7.14 2.39
N SER A 75 -11.39 -7.02 1.33
CA SER A 75 -10.46 -8.05 0.88
C SER A 75 -9.36 -8.30 1.91
N PHE A 76 -8.73 -7.24 2.42
CA PHE A 76 -7.73 -7.35 3.49
C PHE A 76 -8.30 -8.06 4.71
N ALA A 77 -9.51 -7.69 5.09
CA ALA A 77 -10.16 -8.23 6.27
C ALA A 77 -10.63 -9.68 6.09
N ALA A 78 -10.90 -10.12 4.85
CA ALA A 78 -11.15 -11.52 4.52
C ALA A 78 -9.87 -12.36 4.55
N VAL A 79 -8.75 -11.83 4.06
CA VAL A 79 -7.45 -12.52 4.02
C VAL A 79 -6.77 -12.56 5.39
N LEU A 80 -6.79 -11.44 6.12
CA LEU A 80 -6.06 -11.28 7.37
C LEU A 80 -6.87 -11.62 8.62
N GLY A 81 -8.19 -11.43 8.58
CA GLY A 81 -9.08 -11.75 9.70
C GLY A 81 -8.62 -11.08 11.01
N ASP A 82 -8.29 -11.90 12.02
CA ASP A 82 -7.89 -11.46 13.36
C ASP A 82 -6.37 -11.41 13.56
N LYS A 83 -5.60 -11.37 12.48
CA LYS A 83 -4.14 -11.21 12.55
C LYS A 83 -3.75 -9.89 13.23
N PRO A 84 -2.55 -9.84 13.87
CA PRO A 84 -2.08 -8.65 14.55
C PRO A 84 -1.85 -7.50 13.56
N ARG A 85 -1.94 -6.26 14.03
CA ARG A 85 -1.69 -5.05 13.24
C ARG A 85 -0.39 -5.11 12.43
N GLU A 86 0.67 -5.68 13.00
CA GLU A 86 1.97 -5.90 12.32
C GLU A 86 1.78 -6.63 10.98
N SER A 87 0.97 -7.68 10.93
CA SER A 87 0.69 -8.41 9.67
C SER A 87 -0.16 -7.61 8.68
N TRP A 88 -1.04 -6.72 9.17
CA TRP A 88 -1.80 -5.84 8.28
C TRP A 88 -0.92 -4.78 7.64
N GLU A 89 0.03 -4.24 8.40
CA GLU A 89 1.02 -3.30 7.92
C GLU A 89 1.94 -3.95 6.88
N GLU A 90 2.43 -5.16 7.14
CA GLU A 90 3.24 -5.94 6.21
C GLU A 90 2.50 -6.20 4.89
N GLU A 91 1.27 -6.74 4.93
CA GLU A 91 0.50 -6.99 3.70
C GLU A 91 0.14 -5.71 2.95
N LEU A 92 -0.23 -4.63 3.67
CA LEU A 92 -0.58 -3.37 3.03
C LEU A 92 0.64 -2.74 2.35
N ARG A 93 1.81 -2.82 2.99
CA ARG A 93 3.09 -2.37 2.41
C ARG A 93 3.45 -3.18 1.18
N GLU A 94 3.35 -4.51 1.22
CA GLU A 94 3.57 -5.35 0.04
C GLU A 94 2.57 -5.01 -1.07
N THR A 95 1.31 -4.72 -0.73
CA THR A 95 0.29 -4.33 -1.73
C THR A 95 0.64 -2.98 -2.36
N ILE A 96 0.98 -1.95 -1.56
CA ILE A 96 1.43 -0.65 -2.08
C ILE A 96 2.64 -0.82 -3.01
N TRP A 97 3.61 -1.65 -2.62
CA TRP A 97 4.79 -1.92 -3.42
C TRP A 97 4.44 -2.53 -4.79
N HIS A 98 3.55 -3.52 -4.84
CA HIS A 98 3.11 -4.12 -6.11
C HIS A 98 2.39 -3.11 -7.01
N GLU A 99 1.45 -2.33 -6.46
CA GLU A 99 0.68 -1.36 -7.26
C GLU A 99 1.57 -0.22 -7.78
N LEU A 100 2.54 0.23 -6.99
CA LEU A 100 3.53 1.22 -7.43
C LEU A 100 4.45 0.67 -8.51
N GLN A 101 4.85 -0.61 -8.42
CA GLN A 101 5.63 -1.25 -9.47
C GLN A 101 4.84 -1.24 -10.79
N HIS A 102 3.57 -1.66 -10.76
CA HIS A 102 2.69 -1.64 -11.94
C HIS A 102 2.48 -0.23 -12.51
N HIS A 103 2.32 0.77 -11.65
CA HIS A 103 2.24 2.16 -12.07
C HIS A 103 3.49 2.60 -12.85
N LEU A 104 4.68 2.33 -12.32
CA LEU A 104 5.94 2.70 -12.95
C LEU A 104 6.20 1.91 -14.25
N GLU A 105 5.84 0.62 -14.29
CA GLU A 105 5.86 -0.19 -15.51
C GLU A 105 4.93 0.39 -16.58
N SER A 106 3.75 0.92 -16.19
CA SER A 106 2.83 1.60 -17.11
C SER A 106 3.47 2.87 -17.69
N LEU A 107 4.10 3.69 -16.83
CA LEU A 107 4.76 4.94 -17.25
C LEU A 107 5.96 4.73 -18.17
N ALA A 108 6.77 3.71 -17.88
CA ALA A 108 7.98 3.41 -18.64
C ALA A 108 7.70 2.75 -20.00
N GLY A 109 6.46 2.29 -20.24
CA GLY A 109 6.12 1.51 -21.43
C GLY A 109 6.65 0.08 -21.32
N VAL A 110 6.15 -0.67 -20.34
CA VAL A 110 6.44 -2.09 -20.03
C VAL A 110 7.93 -2.38 -19.74
N ASP A 111 8.21 -2.68 -18.47
CA ASP A 111 9.46 -3.22 -17.90
C ASP A 111 10.71 -2.31 -17.85
N ASP A 112 10.62 -1.02 -18.21
CA ASP A 112 11.79 -0.11 -18.16
C ASP A 112 11.84 0.76 -16.89
N LEU A 113 11.82 0.11 -15.73
CA LEU A 113 12.09 0.79 -14.44
C LEU A 113 13.54 1.29 -14.40
N THR A 114 13.74 2.56 -14.03
CA THR A 114 15.11 3.04 -13.80
C THR A 114 15.70 2.35 -12.57
N ARG A 115 17.03 2.21 -12.53
CA ARG A 115 17.74 1.66 -11.36
C ARG A 115 17.38 2.41 -10.06
N GLU A 116 17.21 3.73 -10.14
CA GLU A 116 16.85 4.56 -9.00
C GLU A 116 15.43 4.29 -8.49
N GLU A 117 14.48 4.03 -9.40
CA GLU A 117 13.10 3.63 -9.06
C GLU A 117 13.07 2.22 -8.45
N MET A 118 13.82 1.26 -9.01
CA MET A 118 13.95 -0.08 -8.42
C MET A 118 14.54 -0.03 -7.00
N GLU A 119 15.62 0.74 -6.81
CA GLU A 119 16.24 0.90 -5.49
C GLU A 119 15.28 1.58 -4.50
N ALA A 120 14.50 2.56 -4.94
CA ALA A 120 13.49 3.23 -4.13
C ALA A 120 12.40 2.26 -3.65
N LEU A 121 11.85 1.48 -4.59
CA LEU A 121 10.83 0.47 -4.33
C LEU A 121 11.34 -0.59 -3.34
N ALA A 122 12.56 -1.09 -3.56
CA ALA A 122 13.17 -2.08 -2.66
C ALA A 122 13.35 -1.53 -1.23
N ARG A 123 13.82 -0.29 -1.08
CA ARG A 123 13.96 0.35 0.24
C ARG A 123 12.63 0.51 0.96
N PHE A 124 11.60 0.96 0.23
CA PHE A 124 10.25 1.09 0.77
C PHE A 124 9.74 -0.25 1.28
N ARG A 125 9.88 -1.31 0.46
CA ARG A 125 9.47 -2.67 0.81
C ARG A 125 10.17 -3.18 2.08
N GLU A 126 11.48 -2.97 2.18
CA GLU A 126 12.28 -3.37 3.36
C GLU A 126 11.98 -2.52 4.61
N GLY A 127 11.23 -1.43 4.50
CA GLY A 127 11.04 -0.48 5.59
C GLY A 127 12.28 0.29 6.00
N ARG A 128 13.25 0.40 5.09
CA ARG A 128 14.42 1.22 5.26
C ARG A 128 14.09 2.65 4.82
N LEU A 129 13.54 3.43 5.75
CA LEU A 129 13.46 4.88 5.57
C LEU A 129 14.88 5.44 5.47
N ASP A 130 15.12 6.27 4.46
CA ASP A 130 16.27 7.17 4.46
C ASP A 130 16.09 8.08 5.69
N GLY A 131 16.81 7.76 6.77
CA GLY A 131 17.12 8.72 7.79
C GLY A 131 17.89 9.84 7.10
N ASP A 132 17.20 10.95 6.88
CA ASP A 132 17.76 12.22 6.43
C ASP A 132 19.08 12.49 7.16
N SER A 133 20.15 12.71 6.40
CA SER A 133 21.43 13.23 6.87
C SER A 133 22.02 14.11 5.79
#